data_AF-A0AAV2CXI0-F1
#
_entry.id   AF-A0AAV2CXI0-F1
#
_cell.length_a   1.000
_cell.length_b   1.000
_cell.length_c   1.000
_cell.angle_alpha   90.00
_cell.angle_beta   90.00
_cell.angle_gamma   90.00
#
_symmetry.space_group_name_H-M   'P 1'
#
loop_
_entity.id
_entity.type
_entity.pdbx_description
1 polymer ?
#
loop_
_entity_poly.entity_id
_entity_poly.type
_entity_poly.pdbx_seq_one_letter_code
_entity_poly.pdbx_strand_id
1 'polypeptide(L)'
;MDCDSILDLLGEILIADVLKLYAHGLATKNCEFRSNSAMGENVDPEQQRILDENFSGSLQIDPKRARFPNCIVWTPLPVISWLIPFIGHVGICREDGVILDFAGPNFVCVDNFAFGAVTRYIQINKEKDCNMVCQGSTFIGQDQDEYDMDDALGKEGSTWDNALRKGTQEFQHHAYSLFTCNCHSFVANNLNRLGFQSGGWNVVNVALLVLIKGQWVSTGAMLKSYLPFVIVTGFGIIFGGITFLTFLAFFMVLLVGWFILATYCFKDFIQL
;
A
#
# COMPACT_ATOMS: atom_id res chain seq x y z
N MET A 1 19.74 23.38 -18.15
CA MET A 1 19.91 22.57 -16.93
C MET A 1 18.50 22.28 -16.48
N ASP A 2 17.96 21.15 -16.90
CA ASP A 2 16.57 20.80 -16.67
C ASP A 2 16.35 20.49 -15.19
N CYS A 3 15.20 20.88 -14.65
CA CYS A 3 14.79 20.55 -13.28
C CYS A 3 14.87 19.04 -13.02
N ASP A 4 14.61 18.24 -14.05
CA ASP A 4 14.76 16.78 -14.07
C ASP A 4 16.17 16.37 -13.65
N SER A 5 17.21 16.99 -14.21
CA SER A 5 18.61 16.64 -13.90
C SER A 5 19.04 17.01 -12.48
N ILE A 6 18.41 18.01 -11.85
CA ILE A 6 18.77 18.43 -10.47
C ILE A 6 18.00 17.60 -9.45
N LEU A 7 16.73 17.27 -9.71
CA LEU A 7 15.92 16.40 -8.87
C LEU A 7 16.35 14.93 -8.99
N ASP A 8 16.74 14.49 -10.19
CA ASP A 8 17.37 13.18 -10.39
C ASP A 8 18.74 13.13 -9.73
N LEU A 9 19.53 14.21 -9.73
CA LEU A 9 20.82 14.23 -9.04
C LEU A 9 20.67 14.27 -7.50
N LEU A 10 19.71 15.02 -6.96
CA LEU A 10 19.41 15.03 -5.52
C LEU A 10 18.77 13.70 -5.08
N GLY A 11 17.93 13.12 -5.94
CA GLY A 11 17.41 11.77 -5.82
C GLY A 11 18.56 10.76 -5.82
N GLU A 12 19.40 10.72 -6.84
CA GLU A 12 20.56 9.83 -6.93
C GLU A 12 21.51 9.96 -5.74
N ILE A 13 21.78 11.16 -5.22
CA ILE A 13 22.71 11.31 -4.09
C ILE A 13 22.11 10.78 -2.77
N LEU A 14 20.83 11.04 -2.47
CA LEU A 14 20.19 10.52 -1.25
C LEU A 14 19.75 9.05 -1.38
N ILE A 15 19.41 8.62 -2.60
CA ILE A 15 18.77 7.34 -2.89
C ILE A 15 19.80 6.31 -3.35
N ALA A 16 20.87 6.66 -4.07
CA ALA A 16 21.86 5.66 -4.51
C ALA A 16 22.60 5.03 -3.32
N ASP A 17 22.88 5.77 -2.24
CA ASP A 17 23.53 5.19 -1.06
C ASP A 17 22.55 4.33 -0.23
N VAL A 18 21.28 4.75 -0.11
CA VAL A 18 20.23 4.00 0.60
C VAL A 18 19.80 2.75 -0.19
N LEU A 19 19.63 2.86 -1.51
CA LEU A 19 19.31 1.73 -2.40
C LEU A 19 20.51 0.80 -2.61
N LYS A 20 21.77 1.29 -2.69
CA LYS A 20 22.95 0.39 -2.81
C LYS A 20 23.20 -0.40 -1.53
N LEU A 21 23.01 0.20 -0.35
CA LEU A 21 23.08 -0.53 0.92
C LEU A 21 21.94 -1.56 1.06
N TYR A 22 20.78 -1.32 0.44
CA TYR A 22 19.60 -2.18 0.57
C TYR A 22 19.48 -3.26 -0.52
N ALA A 23 19.88 -2.98 -1.76
CA ALA A 23 19.95 -3.94 -2.86
C ALA A 23 20.90 -5.11 -2.53
N HIS A 24 21.95 -4.85 -1.74
CA HIS A 24 22.85 -5.88 -1.22
C HIS A 24 22.19 -6.77 -0.14
N GLY A 25 21.11 -6.31 0.51
CA GLY A 25 20.32 -7.07 1.49
C GLY A 25 19.16 -7.87 0.88
N LEU A 26 18.54 -7.35 -0.19
CA LEU A 26 17.43 -8.01 -0.90
C LEU A 26 17.85 -9.29 -1.64
N ALA A 27 19.12 -9.43 -2.04
CA ALA A 27 19.64 -10.62 -2.73
C ALA A 27 19.69 -11.92 -1.89
N THR A 28 19.27 -11.90 -0.62
CA THR A 28 19.39 -13.05 0.31
C THR A 28 18.08 -13.64 0.80
N LYS A 29 16.91 -13.13 0.39
CA LYS A 29 15.62 -13.68 0.81
C LYS A 29 14.86 -14.25 -0.38
N ASN A 30 14.92 -15.57 -0.52
CA ASN A 30 14.11 -16.34 -1.48
C ASN A 30 12.61 -16.07 -1.24
N CYS A 31 11.96 -15.34 -2.15
CA CYS A 31 10.51 -15.25 -2.24
C CYS A 31 10.03 -16.32 -3.22
N GLU A 32 9.39 -17.37 -2.70
CA GLU A 32 8.88 -18.48 -3.49
C GLU A 32 7.35 -18.35 -3.63
N PHE A 33 6.85 -18.43 -4.87
CA PHE A 33 5.42 -18.38 -5.20
C PHE A 33 4.79 -19.74 -4.90
N ARG A 34 3.85 -19.81 -3.95
CA ARG A 34 3.09 -21.03 -3.68
C ARG A 34 1.61 -20.80 -3.96
N SER A 35 1.12 -21.37 -5.06
CA SER A 35 -0.31 -21.43 -5.38
C SER A 35 -0.92 -22.70 -4.77
N ASN A 36 -1.97 -22.56 -3.96
CA ASN A 36 -2.87 -23.67 -3.67
C ASN A 36 -4.25 -23.31 -4.24
N SER A 37 -4.79 -24.20 -5.07
CA SER A 37 -6.12 -24.13 -5.65
C SER A 37 -6.96 -25.26 -5.07
N ALA A 38 -8.18 -24.98 -4.64
CA ALA A 38 -9.20 -25.98 -4.42
C ALA A 38 -10.57 -25.38 -4.75
N MET A 39 -11.33 -26.10 -5.59
CA MET A 39 -12.64 -25.76 -6.13
C MET A 39 -13.76 -26.32 -5.24
N GLY A 40 -14.94 -25.72 -5.36
CA GLY A 40 -15.99 -25.72 -4.33
C GLY A 40 -16.92 -26.94 -4.27
N GLU A 41 -17.88 -26.84 -3.34
CA GLU A 41 -19.06 -27.69 -3.24
C GLU A 41 -20.14 -27.00 -2.40
N ASN A 42 -21.42 -27.31 -2.67
CA ASN A 42 -22.60 -26.72 -2.04
C ASN A 42 -22.65 -26.99 -0.52
N VAL A 43 -22.86 -25.95 0.29
CA VAL A 43 -22.67 -26.01 1.74
C VAL A 43 -23.99 -25.93 2.52
N ASP A 44 -24.16 -26.90 3.43
CA ASP A 44 -25.23 -27.05 4.42
C ASP A 44 -25.23 -25.90 5.47
N PRO A 45 -26.38 -25.37 5.94
CA PRO A 45 -26.48 -24.28 6.93
C PRO A 45 -25.64 -24.43 8.22
N GLU A 46 -25.30 -25.64 8.67
CA GLU A 46 -24.43 -25.86 9.83
C GLU A 46 -22.94 -25.65 9.48
N GLN A 47 -22.56 -26.04 8.27
CA GLN A 47 -21.24 -25.80 7.69
C GLN A 47 -21.07 -24.31 7.32
N GLN A 48 -22.14 -23.57 7.05
CA GLN A 48 -22.10 -22.11 6.88
C GLN A 48 -21.74 -21.39 8.18
N ARG A 49 -22.20 -21.86 9.35
CA ARG A 49 -21.75 -21.30 10.65
C ARG A 49 -20.29 -21.63 10.95
N ILE A 50 -19.83 -22.82 10.59
CA ILE A 50 -18.41 -23.21 10.71
C ILE A 50 -17.55 -22.42 9.72
N LEU A 51 -18.05 -22.13 8.52
CA LEU A 51 -17.40 -21.23 7.56
C LEU A 51 -17.38 -19.79 8.07
N ASP A 52 -18.44 -19.30 8.69
CA ASP A 52 -18.51 -17.95 9.25
C ASP A 52 -17.56 -17.81 10.46
N GLU A 53 -17.44 -18.82 11.32
CA GLU A 53 -16.43 -18.85 12.40
C GLU A 53 -15.00 -19.00 11.87
N ASN A 54 -14.78 -19.81 10.82
CA ASN A 54 -13.47 -19.91 10.15
C ASN A 54 -13.12 -18.63 9.37
N PHE A 55 -14.10 -17.93 8.81
CA PHE A 55 -13.94 -16.66 8.12
C PHE A 55 -13.66 -15.52 9.11
N SER A 56 -14.34 -15.55 10.27
CA SER A 56 -14.02 -14.68 11.41
C SER A 56 -12.61 -14.97 11.97
N GLY A 57 -12.20 -16.25 11.96
CA GLY A 57 -10.83 -16.68 12.25
C GLY A 57 -9.80 -16.21 11.21
N SER A 58 -10.15 -16.17 9.92
CA SER A 58 -9.26 -15.71 8.83
C SER A 58 -9.11 -14.20 8.75
N LEU A 59 -10.00 -13.42 9.39
CA LEU A 59 -9.90 -11.96 9.50
C LEU A 59 -9.09 -11.49 10.71
N GLN A 60 -8.62 -12.41 11.56
CA GLN A 60 -7.81 -12.04 12.72
C GLN A 60 -6.40 -11.61 12.29
N ILE A 61 -6.03 -10.40 12.71
CA ILE A 61 -4.71 -9.85 12.49
C ILE A 61 -3.73 -10.53 13.45
N ASP A 62 -2.66 -11.11 12.90
CA ASP A 62 -1.57 -11.69 13.66
C ASP A 62 -0.24 -11.00 13.31
N PRO A 63 0.14 -9.95 14.06
CA PRO A 63 1.39 -9.24 13.81
C PRO A 63 2.63 -10.09 14.07
N LYS A 64 2.56 -11.16 14.90
CA LYS A 64 3.71 -12.03 15.18
C LYS A 64 4.08 -12.87 13.97
N ARG A 65 3.07 -13.28 13.20
CA ARG A 65 3.23 -14.02 11.94
C ARG A 65 3.26 -13.12 10.70
N ALA A 66 3.25 -11.79 10.89
CA ALA A 66 3.12 -10.81 9.81
C ALA A 66 1.93 -11.10 8.88
N ARG A 67 0.76 -11.40 9.47
CA ARG A 67 -0.49 -11.66 8.74
C ARG A 67 -1.50 -10.56 9.04
N PHE A 68 -1.88 -9.83 8.00
CA PHE A 68 -2.76 -8.68 8.07
C PHE A 68 -3.89 -8.81 7.03
N PRO A 69 -4.87 -9.70 7.22
CA PRO A 69 -5.91 -9.99 6.23
C PRO A 69 -6.72 -8.74 5.86
N ASN A 70 -6.80 -8.45 4.54
CA ASN A 70 -7.49 -7.30 3.97
C ASN A 70 -7.01 -5.94 4.52
N CYS A 71 -5.71 -5.79 4.78
CA CYS A 71 -5.16 -4.56 5.34
C CYS A 71 -4.31 -3.76 4.35
N ILE A 72 -4.29 -2.44 4.54
CA ILE A 72 -3.19 -1.58 4.13
C ILE A 72 -2.17 -1.55 5.27
N VAL A 73 -0.90 -1.75 4.99
CA VAL A 73 0.18 -1.79 5.98
C VAL A 73 1.23 -0.73 5.71
N TRP A 74 1.92 -0.27 6.75
CA TRP A 74 2.92 0.78 6.65
C TRP A 74 4.11 0.59 7.61
N THR A 75 5.30 0.95 7.12
CA THR A 75 6.56 0.97 7.87
C THR A 75 7.36 2.24 7.55
N PRO A 76 8.07 2.84 8.53
CA PRO A 76 8.94 3.99 8.27
C PRO A 76 10.07 3.63 7.30
N LEU A 77 10.33 4.49 6.31
CA LEU A 77 11.46 4.32 5.40
C LEU A 77 12.78 4.70 6.10
N PRO A 78 13.82 3.86 6.10
CA PRO A 78 15.11 4.19 6.70
C PRO A 78 15.66 5.51 6.17
N VAL A 79 16.32 6.28 7.04
CA VAL A 79 16.91 7.61 6.76
C VAL A 79 15.87 8.69 6.48
N ILE A 80 14.96 8.50 5.52
CA ILE A 80 13.93 9.48 5.16
C ILE A 80 13.00 9.74 6.35
N SER A 81 12.54 8.68 7.03
CA SER A 81 11.68 8.81 8.20
C SER A 81 12.37 9.44 9.42
N TRP A 82 13.71 9.49 9.44
CA TRP A 82 14.47 10.15 10.50
C TRP A 82 14.45 11.66 10.35
N LEU A 83 14.15 12.16 9.15
CA LEU A 83 13.92 13.58 8.87
C LEU A 83 12.42 13.88 8.85
N ILE A 84 11.61 12.95 8.33
CA ILE A 84 10.18 13.12 8.11
C ILE A 84 9.41 11.90 8.62
N PRO A 85 8.99 11.86 9.88
CA PRO A 85 8.55 10.62 10.53
C PRO A 85 7.20 10.08 10.02
N PHE A 86 6.50 10.84 9.19
CA PHE A 86 5.23 10.45 8.57
C PHE A 86 5.41 9.79 7.20
N ILE A 87 6.62 9.86 6.62
CA ILE A 87 6.93 9.25 5.33
C ILE A 87 7.43 7.84 5.54
N GLY A 88 6.85 6.92 4.79
CA GLY A 88 7.20 5.52 4.85
C GLY A 88 6.67 4.73 3.68
N HIS A 89 6.95 3.45 3.74
CA HIS A 89 6.58 2.45 2.74
C HIS A 89 5.22 1.87 3.05
N VAL A 90 4.41 1.66 2.02
CA VAL A 90 3.05 1.15 2.14
C VAL A 90 2.90 -0.14 1.34
N GLY A 91 2.07 -1.05 1.83
CA GLY A 91 1.70 -2.29 1.14
C GLY A 91 0.21 -2.57 1.30
N ILE A 92 -0.30 -3.48 0.48
CA ILE A 92 -1.67 -3.98 0.56
C ILE A 92 -1.65 -5.49 0.75
N CYS A 93 -2.56 -6.02 1.55
CA CYS A 93 -2.55 -7.42 1.95
C CYS A 93 -3.73 -8.16 1.35
N ARG A 94 -3.50 -9.42 1.00
CA ARG A 94 -4.50 -10.38 0.53
C ARG A 94 -5.50 -10.79 1.61
N GLU A 95 -6.50 -11.57 1.24
CA GLU A 95 -7.46 -12.17 2.17
C GLU A 95 -6.78 -13.11 3.17
N ASP A 96 -5.71 -13.82 2.76
CA ASP A 96 -4.90 -14.68 3.62
C ASP A 96 -3.92 -13.91 4.54
N GLY A 97 -3.89 -12.58 4.44
CA GLY A 97 -3.03 -11.69 5.21
C GLY A 97 -1.58 -11.61 4.74
N VAL A 98 -1.23 -12.22 3.60
CA VAL A 98 0.07 -12.01 2.97
C VAL A 98 0.18 -10.59 2.42
N ILE A 99 1.31 -9.96 2.71
CA ILE A 99 1.62 -8.58 2.32
C ILE A 99 2.14 -8.58 0.88
N LEU A 100 1.59 -7.69 0.06
CA LEU A 100 2.07 -7.34 -1.28
C LEU A 100 2.57 -5.89 -1.26
N ASP A 101 3.82 -5.70 -1.67
CA ASP A 101 4.40 -4.37 -1.73
C ASP A 101 5.35 -4.19 -2.92
N PHE A 102 5.29 -3.01 -3.52
CA PHE A 102 6.14 -2.64 -4.64
C PHE A 102 7.41 -1.96 -4.11
N ALA A 103 8.53 -2.70 -4.05
CA ALA A 103 9.75 -2.29 -3.36
C ALA A 103 10.98 -2.09 -4.27
N GLY A 104 10.84 -2.37 -5.57
CA GLY A 104 11.92 -2.20 -6.55
C GLY A 104 11.43 -2.40 -7.99
N PRO A 105 12.24 -2.01 -9.00
CA PRO A 105 11.81 -2.07 -10.39
C PRO A 105 11.48 -3.50 -10.81
N ASN A 106 10.30 -3.68 -11.40
CA ASN A 106 9.75 -4.98 -11.81
C ASN A 106 9.60 -6.02 -10.68
N PHE A 107 9.61 -5.61 -9.41
CA PHE A 107 9.58 -6.54 -8.29
C PHE A 107 8.53 -6.14 -7.24
N VAL A 108 7.41 -6.87 -7.25
CA VAL A 108 6.44 -6.88 -6.15
C VAL A 108 6.85 -7.97 -5.18
N CYS A 109 7.24 -7.57 -3.97
CA CYS A 109 7.59 -8.53 -2.94
C CYS A 109 6.31 -9.14 -2.35
N VAL A 110 6.37 -10.43 -2.11
CA VAL A 110 5.29 -11.22 -1.52
C VAL A 110 5.82 -11.77 -0.21
N ASP A 111 5.08 -11.55 0.88
CA ASP A 111 5.34 -12.13 2.21
C ASP A 111 6.55 -11.59 3.00
N ASN A 112 7.37 -10.72 2.39
CA ASN A 112 8.46 -10.02 3.05
C ASN A 112 8.32 -8.50 2.87
N PHE A 113 7.58 -7.85 3.78
CA PHE A 113 7.39 -6.40 3.70
C PHE A 113 8.74 -5.67 3.70
N ALA A 114 8.98 -4.89 2.64
CA ALA A 114 10.23 -4.20 2.48
C ALA A 114 10.41 -3.11 3.55
N PHE A 115 11.65 -2.78 3.84
CA PHE A 115 12.09 -1.74 4.78
C PHE A 115 11.79 -1.99 6.27
N GLY A 116 11.15 -3.10 6.63
CA GLY A 116 11.03 -3.54 8.02
C GLY A 116 9.70 -4.20 8.35
N ALA A 117 9.51 -4.54 9.63
CA ALA A 117 8.23 -5.06 10.11
C ALA A 117 7.15 -3.98 10.04
N VAL A 118 5.91 -4.40 9.79
CA VAL A 118 4.74 -3.51 9.80
C VAL A 118 4.65 -2.79 11.15
N THR A 119 4.57 -1.46 11.10
CA THR A 119 4.40 -0.63 12.31
C THR A 119 2.99 -0.08 12.43
N ARG A 120 2.30 0.11 11.30
CA ARG A 120 0.92 0.57 11.23
C ARG A 120 0.12 -0.25 10.24
N TYR A 121 -1.17 -0.42 10.49
CA TYR A 121 -2.09 -1.09 9.57
C TYR A 121 -3.48 -0.45 9.61
N ILE A 122 -4.25 -0.67 8.56
CA ILE A 122 -5.66 -0.32 8.43
C ILE A 122 -6.37 -1.53 7.83
N GLN A 123 -7.27 -2.14 8.57
CA GLN A 123 -8.09 -3.23 8.05
C GLN A 123 -9.28 -2.68 7.28
N ILE A 124 -9.45 -3.13 6.05
CA ILE A 124 -10.58 -2.78 5.18
C ILE A 124 -11.67 -3.82 5.39
N ASN A 125 -12.82 -3.38 5.93
CA ASN A 125 -13.95 -4.27 6.19
C ASN A 125 -14.95 -4.16 5.04
N LYS A 126 -15.07 -5.24 4.25
CA LYS A 126 -15.97 -5.32 3.09
C LYS A 126 -17.44 -5.05 3.46
N GLU A 127 -17.91 -5.45 4.64
CA GLU A 127 -19.33 -5.39 5.00
C GLU A 127 -19.78 -4.00 5.47
N LYS A 128 -18.91 -3.24 6.14
CA LYS A 128 -19.26 -1.88 6.61
C LYS A 128 -19.19 -0.84 5.50
N ASP A 129 -18.33 -1.04 4.51
CA ASP A 129 -18.07 -0.05 3.47
C ASP A 129 -18.81 -0.34 2.14
N CYS A 130 -19.31 -1.57 1.91
CA CYS A 130 -20.20 -1.89 0.77
C CYS A 130 -21.68 -1.55 1.02
N ASN A 131 -22.09 -1.30 2.28
CA ASN A 131 -23.47 -0.92 2.61
C ASN A 131 -23.90 0.45 2.06
N MET A 132 -23.00 1.21 1.43
CA MET A 132 -23.35 2.45 0.73
C MET A 132 -23.79 2.25 -0.75
N VAL A 133 -23.62 1.07 -1.34
CA VAL A 133 -23.84 0.85 -2.78
C VAL A 133 -25.04 -0.05 -3.11
N CYS A 134 -25.71 -0.65 -2.11
CA CYS A 134 -26.88 -1.52 -2.35
C CYS A 134 -28.20 -1.02 -1.74
N GLN A 135 -28.36 0.30 -1.54
CA GLN A 135 -29.69 0.91 -1.32
C GLN A 135 -30.03 1.85 -2.46
N GLY A 136 -30.42 1.30 -3.61
CA GLY A 136 -30.84 2.14 -4.71
C GLY A 136 -31.16 1.41 -6.00
N SER A 137 -31.95 0.34 -5.97
CA SER A 137 -32.82 -0.06 -7.10
C SER A 137 -33.64 -1.30 -6.76
N THR A 138 -34.84 -1.04 -6.24
CA THR A 138 -35.91 -2.03 -6.09
C THR A 138 -37.06 -1.59 -7.01
N PHE A 139 -37.34 -2.41 -8.05
CA PHE A 139 -38.54 -2.48 -8.92
C PHE A 139 -38.73 -1.41 -10.03
N ILE A 140 -39.15 -1.64 -11.30
CA ILE A 140 -39.72 -2.75 -12.12
C ILE A 140 -39.56 -2.39 -13.62
N GLY A 141 -39.45 -3.39 -14.52
CA GLY A 141 -39.89 -3.31 -15.94
C GLY A 141 -38.80 -3.63 -16.98
N GLN A 142 -38.71 -4.87 -17.48
CA GLN A 142 -39.21 -5.29 -18.82
C GLN A 142 -38.60 -4.50 -19.98
N ASP A 143 -37.66 -5.08 -20.75
CA ASP A 143 -37.95 -5.90 -21.92
C ASP A 143 -36.66 -6.55 -22.47
N GLN A 144 -36.87 -7.60 -23.27
CA GLN A 144 -35.89 -8.54 -23.83
C GLN A 144 -35.04 -7.88 -24.92
N ASP A 145 -33.75 -8.19 -24.94
CA ASP A 145 -33.02 -8.41 -26.20
C ASP A 145 -31.93 -9.48 -25.96
N GLU A 146 -32.02 -10.51 -26.78
CA GLU A 146 -31.26 -11.76 -26.79
C GLU A 146 -30.02 -11.59 -27.68
N TYR A 147 -28.80 -11.55 -27.11
CA TYR A 147 -27.54 -11.72 -27.85
C TYR A 147 -26.47 -12.40 -26.96
N ASP A 148 -25.89 -13.47 -27.53
CA ASP A 148 -24.69 -14.24 -27.19
C ASP A 148 -24.53 -14.88 -25.79
N MET A 149 -24.93 -16.16 -25.75
CA MET A 149 -24.60 -17.15 -24.73
C MET A 149 -23.15 -17.62 -24.87
N ASP A 150 -22.20 -16.90 -24.27
CA ASP A 150 -20.83 -17.42 -24.00
C ASP A 150 -20.14 -16.80 -22.75
N ASP A 151 -20.89 -16.13 -21.86
CA ASP A 151 -20.35 -15.47 -20.65
C ASP A 151 -21.00 -15.92 -19.33
N ALA A 152 -21.23 -17.23 -19.19
CA ALA A 152 -21.77 -17.83 -17.97
C ALA A 152 -20.74 -18.70 -17.19
N LEU A 153 -19.45 -18.54 -17.50
CA LEU A 153 -18.31 -19.14 -16.76
C LEU A 153 -17.24 -18.08 -16.39
N GLY A 154 -17.58 -16.79 -16.45
CA GLY A 154 -16.65 -15.67 -16.26
C GLY A 154 -16.98 -14.72 -15.13
N LYS A 155 -18.14 -14.87 -14.48
CA LYS A 155 -18.57 -14.01 -13.36
C LYS A 155 -18.04 -14.53 -12.02
N GLU A 156 -16.72 -14.76 -11.94
CA GLU A 156 -16.02 -14.63 -10.66
C GLU A 156 -16.17 -13.16 -10.25
N GLY A 157 -17.20 -12.86 -9.44
CA GLY A 157 -17.33 -11.55 -8.81
C GLY A 157 -15.96 -11.17 -8.25
N SER A 158 -15.47 -9.98 -8.59
CA SER A 158 -14.10 -9.52 -8.32
C SER A 158 -13.69 -9.80 -6.88
N THR A 159 -13.10 -10.97 -6.63
CA THR A 159 -12.57 -11.33 -5.32
C THR A 159 -11.40 -10.39 -5.04
N TRP A 160 -11.19 -10.04 -3.78
CA TRP A 160 -10.16 -9.09 -3.38
C TRP A 160 -8.78 -9.50 -3.92
N ASP A 161 -8.46 -10.78 -3.79
CA ASP A 161 -7.22 -11.36 -4.29
C ASP A 161 -7.12 -11.34 -5.82
N ASN A 162 -8.23 -11.47 -6.55
CA ASN A 162 -8.23 -11.34 -8.01
C ASN A 162 -7.90 -9.92 -8.47
N ALA A 163 -8.43 -8.91 -7.78
CA ALA A 163 -8.09 -7.52 -8.07
C ALA A 163 -6.62 -7.22 -7.75
N LEU A 164 -6.13 -7.70 -6.60
CA LEU A 164 -4.72 -7.56 -6.20
C LEU A 164 -3.76 -8.27 -7.17
N ARG A 165 -4.13 -9.47 -7.64
CA ARG A 165 -3.36 -10.22 -8.64
C ARG A 165 -3.22 -9.42 -9.94
N LYS A 166 -4.31 -8.83 -10.44
CA LYS A 166 -4.28 -7.99 -11.65
C LYS A 166 -3.43 -6.73 -11.45
N GLY A 167 -3.57 -6.03 -10.32
CA GLY A 167 -2.74 -4.85 -10.02
C GLY A 167 -1.26 -5.19 -9.86
N THR A 168 -0.95 -6.37 -9.32
CA THR A 168 0.42 -6.90 -9.23
C THR A 168 1.01 -7.15 -10.62
N GLN A 169 0.28 -7.81 -11.52
CA GLN A 169 0.73 -8.09 -12.89
C GLN A 169 1.00 -6.83 -13.69
N GLU A 170 0.18 -5.79 -13.51
CA GLU A 170 0.41 -4.49 -14.14
C GLU A 170 1.73 -3.88 -13.65
N PHE A 171 1.90 -3.73 -12.34
CA PHE A 171 3.09 -3.12 -11.74
C PHE A 171 4.38 -3.94 -11.91
N GLN A 172 4.30 -5.22 -12.26
CA GLN A 172 5.48 -6.04 -12.62
C GLN A 172 6.22 -5.54 -13.86
N HIS A 173 5.56 -4.77 -14.74
CA HIS A 173 6.18 -4.21 -15.94
C HIS A 173 6.64 -2.75 -15.76
N HIS A 174 6.41 -2.15 -14.59
CA HIS A 174 6.77 -0.76 -14.32
C HIS A 174 8.12 -0.67 -13.60
N ALA A 175 8.94 0.31 -14.03
CA ALA A 175 10.14 0.68 -13.32
C ALA A 175 9.79 1.46 -12.05
N TYR A 176 10.31 1.01 -10.91
CA TYR A 176 10.11 1.69 -9.63
C TYR A 176 10.86 3.02 -9.63
N SER A 177 10.16 4.08 -9.27
CA SER A 177 10.71 5.40 -9.02
C SER A 177 10.05 5.98 -7.78
N LEU A 178 10.86 6.40 -6.80
CA LEU A 178 10.37 6.95 -5.53
C LEU A 178 9.38 8.10 -5.73
N PHE A 179 9.60 8.92 -6.77
CA PHE A 179 8.87 10.16 -7.00
C PHE A 179 7.71 10.06 -8.00
N THR A 180 7.66 9.03 -8.84
CA THR A 180 6.69 8.93 -9.95
C THR A 180 5.93 7.61 -10.01
N CYS A 181 6.55 6.49 -9.67
CA CYS A 181 5.93 5.16 -9.65
C CYS A 181 6.41 4.38 -8.43
N ASN A 182 5.72 4.60 -7.30
CA ASN A 182 6.15 4.13 -5.99
C ASN A 182 5.12 3.19 -5.35
N CYS A 183 5.37 2.80 -4.09
CA CYS A 183 4.49 1.91 -3.34
C CYS A 183 3.09 2.49 -3.07
N HIS A 184 2.96 3.81 -2.95
CA HIS A 184 1.66 4.47 -2.77
C HIS A 184 0.85 4.46 -4.07
N SER A 185 1.50 4.62 -5.22
CA SER A 185 0.88 4.42 -6.54
C SER A 185 0.33 3.01 -6.68
N PHE A 186 1.13 2.00 -6.30
CA PHE A 186 0.70 0.60 -6.33
C PHE A 186 -0.54 0.35 -5.46
N VAL A 187 -0.54 0.85 -4.22
CA VAL A 187 -1.71 0.70 -3.34
C VAL A 187 -2.91 1.48 -3.87
N ALA A 188 -2.72 2.70 -4.39
CA ALA A 188 -3.80 3.50 -4.98
C ALA A 188 -4.47 2.79 -6.17
N ASN A 189 -3.67 2.23 -7.10
CA ASN A 189 -4.17 1.45 -8.22
C ASN A 189 -5.06 0.29 -7.75
N ASN A 190 -4.55 -0.50 -6.80
CA ASN A 190 -5.28 -1.65 -6.27
C ASN A 190 -6.58 -1.23 -5.57
N LEU A 191 -6.58 -0.14 -4.79
CA LEU A 191 -7.80 0.38 -4.16
C LEU A 191 -8.83 0.88 -5.19
N ASN A 192 -8.37 1.52 -6.27
CA ASN A 192 -9.23 1.93 -7.38
C ASN A 192 -9.84 0.72 -8.09
N ARG A 193 -9.05 -0.32 -8.36
CA ARG A 193 -9.53 -1.58 -8.95
C ARG A 193 -10.55 -2.31 -8.08
N LEU A 194 -10.38 -2.22 -6.76
CA LEU A 194 -11.32 -2.77 -5.78
C LEU A 194 -12.61 -1.94 -5.63
N GLY A 195 -12.69 -0.75 -6.24
CA GLY A 195 -13.83 0.17 -6.06
C GLY A 195 -13.98 0.67 -4.61
N PHE A 196 -12.90 0.62 -3.81
CA PHE A 196 -12.96 0.98 -2.40
C PHE A 196 -13.34 2.45 -2.24
N GLN A 197 -14.41 2.73 -1.48
CA GLN A 197 -14.95 4.09 -1.27
C GLN A 197 -15.19 4.88 -2.56
N SER A 198 -15.71 4.21 -3.59
CA SER A 198 -16.02 4.79 -4.91
C SER A 198 -14.79 5.15 -5.78
N GLY A 199 -13.58 4.74 -5.39
CA GLY A 199 -12.34 4.99 -6.15
C GLY A 199 -11.79 6.41 -6.01
N GLY A 200 -10.95 6.84 -6.95
CA GLY A 200 -10.28 8.14 -6.92
C GLY A 200 -9.07 8.21 -5.97
N TRP A 201 -8.52 7.05 -5.60
CA TRP A 201 -7.31 6.94 -4.80
C TRP A 201 -6.09 7.40 -5.60
N ASN A 202 -5.24 8.16 -4.92
CA ASN A 202 -3.95 8.61 -5.41
C ASN A 202 -2.93 8.55 -4.27
N VAL A 203 -1.66 8.81 -4.59
CA VAL A 203 -0.54 8.76 -3.64
C VAL A 203 -0.79 9.60 -2.37
N VAL A 204 -1.31 10.82 -2.53
CA VAL A 204 -1.55 11.74 -1.41
C VAL A 204 -2.68 11.24 -0.51
N ASN A 205 -3.80 10.80 -1.09
CA ASN A 205 -4.94 10.29 -0.33
C ASN A 205 -4.61 8.99 0.40
N VAL A 206 -3.80 8.10 -0.20
CA VAL A 206 -3.30 6.90 0.47
C VAL A 206 -2.40 7.26 1.65
N ALA A 207 -1.47 8.19 1.46
CA ALA A 207 -0.60 8.67 2.54
C ALA A 207 -1.41 9.27 3.70
N LEU A 208 -2.42 10.10 3.41
CA LEU A 208 -3.32 10.67 4.42
C LEU A 208 -4.17 9.60 5.13
N LEU A 209 -4.67 8.61 4.38
CA LEU A 209 -5.42 7.50 4.94
C LEU A 209 -4.59 6.76 5.99
N VAL A 210 -3.37 6.36 5.63
CA VAL A 210 -2.43 5.66 6.52
C VAL A 210 -2.03 6.52 7.71
N LEU A 211 -1.84 7.83 7.52
CA LEU A 211 -1.44 8.74 8.59
C LEU A 211 -2.55 8.94 9.62
N ILE A 212 -3.79 9.16 9.15
CA ILE A 212 -4.92 9.54 10.01
C ILE A 212 -5.61 8.31 10.60
N LYS A 213 -5.84 7.26 9.80
CA LYS A 213 -6.59 6.06 10.23
C LYS A 213 -5.70 4.88 10.62
N GLY A 214 -4.39 4.97 10.42
CA GLY A 214 -3.44 3.90 10.74
C GLY A 214 -3.39 3.57 12.22
N GLN A 215 -3.65 2.31 12.55
CA GLN A 215 -3.49 1.76 13.90
C GLN A 215 -2.07 1.26 14.11
N TRP A 216 -1.47 1.56 15.26
CA TRP A 216 -0.14 1.04 15.61
C TRP A 216 -0.20 -0.44 15.97
N VAL A 217 0.74 -1.23 15.47
CA VAL A 217 0.89 -2.65 15.83
C VAL A 217 1.19 -2.84 17.32
N SER A 218 2.01 -1.94 17.89
CA SER A 218 2.31 -1.93 19.32
C SER A 218 2.93 -0.58 19.72
N THR A 219 2.95 -0.27 21.02
CA THR A 219 3.68 0.88 21.56
C THR A 219 5.17 0.81 21.23
N GLY A 220 5.75 -0.39 21.20
CA GLY A 220 7.14 -0.60 20.81
C GLY A 220 7.40 -0.28 19.33
N ALA A 221 6.46 -0.60 18.44
CA ALA A 221 6.54 -0.21 17.04
C ALA A 221 6.48 1.31 16.88
N MET A 222 5.54 1.98 17.57
CA MET A 222 5.44 3.44 17.58
C MET A 222 6.74 4.11 18.04
N LEU A 223 7.32 3.64 19.16
CA LEU A 223 8.56 4.19 19.67
C LEU A 223 9.71 4.00 18.68
N LYS A 224 9.86 2.80 18.11
CA LYS A 224 10.89 2.53 17.09
C LYS A 224 10.75 3.40 15.85
N SER A 225 9.52 3.76 15.45
CA SER A 225 9.29 4.64 14.31
C SER A 225 9.70 6.10 14.57
N TYR A 226 9.44 6.64 15.77
CA TYR A 226 9.73 8.06 16.07
C TYR A 226 11.08 8.30 16.72
N LEU A 227 11.68 7.30 17.38
CA LEU A 227 12.92 7.47 18.13
C LEU A 227 14.09 7.99 17.26
N PRO A 228 14.35 7.47 16.05
CA PRO A 228 15.41 7.99 15.20
C PRO A 228 15.22 9.48 14.85
N PHE A 229 13.98 9.90 14.56
CA PHE A 229 13.66 11.30 14.29
C PHE A 229 13.95 12.20 15.49
N VAL A 230 13.56 11.76 16.69
CA VAL A 230 13.82 12.52 17.93
C VAL A 230 15.33 12.67 18.17
N ILE A 231 16.11 11.61 17.95
CA ILE A 231 17.57 11.63 18.12
C ILE A 231 18.22 12.57 17.10
N VAL A 232 17.92 12.40 15.81
CA VAL A 232 18.49 13.22 14.73
C VAL A 232 18.11 14.69 14.91
N THR A 233 16.84 14.97 15.21
CA THR A 233 16.37 16.34 15.47
C THR A 233 17.04 16.92 16.71
N GLY A 234 17.20 16.14 17.78
CA GLY A 234 17.91 16.56 19.00
C GLY A 234 19.35 16.96 18.72
N PHE A 235 20.12 16.10 18.05
CA PHE A 235 21.48 16.44 17.63
C PHE A 235 21.54 17.62 16.66
N GLY A 236 20.61 17.69 15.70
CA GLY A 236 20.51 18.79 14.75
C GLY A 236 20.25 20.13 15.44
N ILE A 237 19.41 20.17 16.47
CA ILE A 237 19.18 21.37 17.28
C ILE A 237 20.43 21.71 18.11
N ILE A 238 21.09 20.73 18.73
CA ILE A 238 22.27 20.96 19.56
C ILE A 238 23.42 21.57 18.75
N PHE A 239 23.69 21.05 17.54
CA PHE A 239 24.82 21.48 16.72
C PHE A 239 24.47 22.58 15.71
N GLY A 240 23.25 22.60 15.18
CA GLY A 240 22.82 23.47 14.09
C GLY A 240 21.72 24.48 14.46
N GLY A 241 21.16 24.41 15.67
CA GLY A 241 20.18 25.36 16.17
C GLY A 241 19.00 25.59 15.24
N ILE A 242 18.60 26.86 15.07
CA ILE A 242 17.50 27.25 14.19
C ILE A 242 17.82 27.01 12.72
N THR A 243 19.07 27.13 12.30
CA THR A 243 19.48 26.89 10.91
C THR A 243 19.15 25.46 10.47
N PHE A 244 19.39 24.48 11.34
CA PHE A 244 18.97 23.09 11.10
C PHE A 244 17.45 22.97 10.93
N LEU A 245 16.67 23.60 11.81
CA LEU A 245 15.20 23.57 11.73
C LEU A 245 14.67 24.23 10.46
N THR A 246 15.27 25.35 10.03
CA THR A 246 14.91 26.02 8.78
C THR A 246 15.21 25.14 7.58
N PHE A 247 16.38 24.49 7.54
CA PHE A 247 16.72 23.55 6.48
C PHE A 247 15.76 22.35 6.45
N LEU A 248 15.46 21.77 7.62
CA LEU A 248 14.53 20.66 7.75
C LEU A 248 13.13 21.04 7.26
N ALA A 249 12.62 22.21 7.66
CA ALA A 249 11.32 22.72 7.21
C ALA A 249 11.29 22.96 5.70
N PHE A 250 12.36 23.55 5.13
CA PHE A 250 12.48 23.76 3.70
C PHE A 250 12.49 22.43 2.93
N PHE A 251 13.28 21.47 3.38
CA PHE A 251 13.34 20.12 2.79
C PHE A 251 11.97 19.42 2.83
N MET A 252 11.27 19.51 3.96
CA MET A 252 9.92 18.98 4.12
C MET A 252 8.91 19.60 3.16
N VAL A 253 8.94 20.93 3.01
CA VAL A 253 8.05 21.65 2.09
C VAL A 253 8.33 21.27 0.64
N LEU A 254 9.60 21.17 0.23
CA LEU A 254 9.95 20.75 -1.12
C LEU A 254 9.48 19.33 -1.41
N LEU A 255 9.75 18.39 -0.49
CA LEU A 255 9.43 16.99 -0.69
C LEU A 255 7.91 16.75 -0.72
N VAL A 256 7.17 17.26 0.27
CA VAL A 256 5.70 17.12 0.32
C VAL A 256 5.04 17.92 -0.80
N GLY A 257 5.55 19.13 -1.05
CA GLY A 257 5.08 20.01 -2.12
C GLY A 257 5.22 19.35 -3.50
N TRP A 258 6.32 18.64 -3.75
CA TRP A 258 6.50 17.85 -4.97
C TRP A 258 5.38 16.82 -5.15
N PHE A 259 5.09 15.99 -4.14
CA PHE A 259 4.04 14.96 -4.26
C PHE A 259 2.65 15.57 -4.48
N ILE A 260 2.33 16.70 -3.83
CA ILE A 260 1.07 17.40 -4.05
C ILE A 260 1.01 17.96 -5.48
N LEU A 261 2.06 18.68 -5.90
CA LEU A 261 2.12 19.30 -7.22
C LEU A 261 2.08 18.25 -8.34
N ALA A 262 2.88 17.19 -8.23
CA ALA A 262 2.91 16.09 -9.18
C ALA A 262 1.53 15.40 -9.27
N THR A 263 0.87 15.12 -8.15
CA THR A 263 -0.43 14.42 -8.15
C THR A 263 -1.56 15.26 -8.75
N TYR A 264 -1.62 16.55 -8.45
CA TYR A 264 -2.79 17.38 -8.79
C TYR A 264 -2.58 18.29 -10.01
N CYS A 265 -1.34 18.68 -10.31
CA CYS A 265 -1.02 19.57 -11.43
C CYS A 265 -0.45 18.83 -12.63
N PHE A 266 0.10 17.62 -12.46
CA PHE A 266 0.75 16.85 -13.53
C PHE A 266 0.15 15.44 -13.63
N LYS A 267 -1.06 15.36 -14.19
CA LYS A 267 -1.85 14.10 -14.26
C LYS A 267 -1.15 12.93 -14.95
N ASP A 268 -0.15 13.18 -15.79
CA ASP A 268 0.59 12.14 -16.53
C ASP A 268 1.90 11.70 -15.85
N PHE A 269 2.32 12.35 -14.75
CA PHE A 269 3.63 12.10 -14.12
C PHE A 269 3.60 11.01 -13.06
N ILE A 270 2.47 10.83 -12.37
CA ILE A 270 2.30 9.76 -11.39
C ILE A 270 1.51 8.64 -12.05
N GLN A 271 2.16 7.51 -12.23
CA GLN A 271 1.49 6.30 -12.71
C GLN A 271 0.55 5.81 -11.59
N LEU A 272 -0.74 5.74 -11.91
CA LEU A 272 -1.83 5.26 -11.06
C LEU A 272 -2.47 4.04 -11.69
#